data_AF-A0A6P8NMD4-F1
#
_entry.id   AF-A0A6P8NMD4-F1
#
_cell.length_a   1.000
_cell.length_b   1.000
_cell.length_c   1.000
_cell.angle_alpha   90.00
_cell.angle_beta   90.00
_cell.angle_gamma   90.00
#
_symmetry.space_group_name_H-M   'P 1'
#
loop_
_entity.id
_entity.type
_entity.pdbx_description
1 polymer ?
#
loop_
_entity_poly.entity_id
_entity_poly.type
_entity_poly.pdbx_seq_one_letter_code
_entity_poly.pdbx_strand_id
1 'polypeptide(L)'
;MLPPPAPALPHSFIYNLIKNIFCLAMVCCFLCVFSARSGQDSSCHGKAVGQKAPLWLRAHFQALLFSLGCQIQRHCGKVLLLGLLLFGALAVGLRVASIETDIERLWVEVGSRVSHELRYTKEKLGEEAAYTSQMLIQTPKEEGENILSQEALLLHLRAAVAASRVQVSHYGKSWDLNKLCYKSGVPIIENGMIERMIEKLFPCVIVSPLDCFWEGAQLQGGSAYLPDRPNIQWTNLDPVQLMEELGQFTSLDGFREMLDKAQVGQAYMERPCLDPTDPECPESAPNKQRKQNPDISLELTGGCYGFSKKFMHWQEELILGGLVKNSQGTLQSAEALQTMFLLMSPRQLYEHFKDDYEIHDINWNEEKATAILEAWQRKFVELAQQSVPQNSSQNIHAFSTTTLNDIMKSFSDVSVIRVAGGYLLMVRTPVSHTIGLAMFSSL
;
A
#
# COMPACT_ATOMS: atom_id res chain seq x y z
N MET A 1 -7.56 -22.09 24.63
CA MET A 1 -8.58 -21.05 24.83
C MET A 1 -7.97 -19.95 25.68
N LEU A 2 -7.37 -18.95 25.03
CA LEU A 2 -6.92 -17.71 25.65
C LEU A 2 -8.06 -16.69 25.55
N PRO A 3 -8.28 -15.82 26.55
CA PRO A 3 -9.32 -14.81 26.48
C PRO A 3 -8.97 -13.76 25.41
N PRO A 4 -9.97 -13.12 24.77
CA PRO A 4 -9.72 -12.08 23.77
C PRO A 4 -9.12 -10.83 24.43
N PRO A 5 -8.33 -10.04 23.68
CA PRO A 5 -7.83 -8.76 24.17
C PRO A 5 -8.99 -7.78 24.40
N ALA A 6 -8.94 -7.06 25.52
CA ALA A 6 -9.95 -6.07 25.87
C ALA A 6 -10.03 -4.96 24.82
N PRO A 7 -11.23 -4.40 24.54
CA PRO A 7 -11.38 -3.35 23.54
C PRO A 7 -10.59 -2.11 23.93
N ALA A 8 -9.89 -1.53 22.96
CA ALA A 8 -9.21 -0.26 23.09
C ALA A 8 -10.23 0.83 23.48
N LEU A 9 -9.96 1.53 24.58
CA LEU A 9 -10.72 2.72 24.97
C LEU A 9 -10.64 3.74 23.82
N PRO A 10 -11.77 4.29 23.35
CA PRO A 10 -11.77 5.21 22.22
C PRO A 10 -10.91 6.43 22.56
N HIS A 11 -10.12 6.90 21.59
CA HIS A 11 -9.29 8.13 21.70
C HIS A 11 -10.09 9.35 22.19
N SER A 12 -11.42 9.36 21.99
CA SER A 12 -12.31 10.39 22.53
C SER A 12 -12.40 10.37 24.06
N PHE A 13 -12.23 9.22 24.71
CA PHE A 13 -12.31 9.09 26.17
C PHE A 13 -11.08 9.69 26.83
N ILE A 14 -9.88 9.42 26.33
CA ILE A 14 -8.62 9.98 26.86
C ILE A 14 -8.51 11.48 26.52
N TYR A 15 -8.89 11.89 25.31
CA TYR A 15 -8.88 13.30 24.93
C TYR A 15 -9.93 14.10 25.72
N ASN A 16 -11.13 13.56 25.94
CA ASN A 16 -12.12 14.19 26.81
C ASN A 16 -11.72 14.12 28.29
N LEU A 17 -10.98 13.11 28.75
CA LEU A 17 -10.48 13.06 30.12
C LEU A 17 -9.41 14.12 30.35
N ILE A 18 -8.45 14.27 29.44
CA ILE A 18 -7.39 15.30 29.53
C ILE A 18 -7.98 16.70 29.36
N LYS A 19 -8.91 16.90 28.41
CA LYS A 19 -9.62 18.16 28.21
C LYS A 19 -10.50 18.50 29.41
N ASN A 20 -11.19 17.52 30.01
CA ASN A 20 -11.98 17.72 31.22
C ASN A 20 -11.10 17.94 32.46
N ILE A 21 -9.91 17.35 32.55
CA ILE A 21 -8.96 17.55 33.66
C ILE A 21 -8.30 18.94 33.56
N PHE A 22 -7.88 19.37 32.38
CA PHE A 22 -7.36 20.74 32.16
C PHE A 22 -8.47 21.78 32.37
N CYS A 23 -9.70 21.49 31.92
CA CYS A 23 -10.84 22.35 32.17
C CYS A 23 -11.20 22.36 33.67
N LEU A 24 -11.12 21.24 34.40
CA LEU A 24 -11.35 21.20 35.85
C LEU A 24 -10.28 22.00 36.61
N ALA A 25 -9.01 21.93 36.19
CA ALA A 25 -7.92 22.68 36.82
C ALA A 25 -8.04 24.19 36.56
N MET A 26 -8.41 24.59 35.32
CA MET A 26 -8.66 26.00 34.99
C MET A 26 -9.95 26.54 35.63
N VAL A 27 -11.01 25.74 35.69
CA VAL A 27 -12.29 26.09 36.33
C VAL A 27 -12.13 26.14 37.85
N CYS A 28 -11.32 25.28 38.48
CA CYS A 28 -10.99 25.39 39.90
C CYS A 28 -10.14 26.64 40.23
N CYS A 29 -9.25 27.06 39.33
CA CYS A 29 -8.53 28.34 39.48
C CYS A 29 -9.46 29.55 39.27
N PHE A 30 -10.35 29.53 38.28
CA PHE A 30 -11.30 30.62 38.03
C PHE A 30 -12.40 30.73 39.10
N LEU A 31 -12.84 29.61 39.69
CA LEU A 31 -13.83 29.59 40.78
C LEU A 31 -13.23 29.99 42.14
N CYS A 32 -11.91 29.94 42.32
CA CYS A 32 -11.26 30.48 43.52
C CYS A 32 -11.13 32.01 43.50
N VAL A 33 -11.20 32.66 42.32
CA VAL A 33 -11.04 34.13 42.19
C VAL A 33 -12.38 34.89 42.30
N PHE A 34 -13.51 34.26 42.02
CA PHE A 34 -14.83 34.86 42.29
C PHE A 34 -15.34 34.43 43.67
N SER A 35 -14.80 35.05 44.71
CA SER A 35 -15.48 35.17 45.99
C SER A 35 -16.77 35.95 45.77
N ALA A 36 -17.87 35.25 45.50
CA ALA A 36 -19.22 35.79 45.66
C ALA A 36 -19.50 35.92 47.16
N ARG A 37 -18.79 36.84 47.83
CA ARG A 37 -19.06 37.24 49.21
C ARG A 37 -19.37 38.73 49.27
N SER A 38 -20.42 39.11 48.55
CA SER A 38 -21.18 40.34 48.77
C SER A 38 -22.56 40.18 48.15
N GLY A 39 -23.50 39.63 48.92
CA GLY A 39 -24.88 39.47 48.44
C GLY A 39 -25.81 38.69 49.35
N GLN A 40 -25.45 38.48 50.62
CA GLN A 40 -26.33 37.83 51.59
C GLN A 40 -26.16 38.48 52.96
N ASP A 41 -26.36 39.79 53.01
CA ASP A 41 -26.75 40.50 54.24
C ASP A 41 -27.39 41.84 53.87
N SER A 42 -28.56 41.76 53.22
CA SER A 42 -29.49 42.89 53.03
C SER A 42 -30.84 42.30 52.62
N SER A 43 -31.59 41.80 53.59
CA SER A 43 -33.04 41.72 53.42
C SER A 43 -33.56 43.16 53.51
N CYS A 44 -33.98 43.75 52.40
CA CYS A 44 -35.13 44.65 52.36
C CYS A 44 -35.50 45.03 50.91
N HIS A 45 -36.72 44.61 50.53
CA HIS A 45 -37.55 45.11 49.42
C HIS A 45 -37.21 44.70 47.98
N GLY A 46 -37.85 43.60 47.54
CA GLY A 46 -38.06 43.28 46.13
C GLY A 46 -38.22 41.79 45.88
N LYS A 47 -39.46 41.30 45.71
CA LYS A 47 -39.74 39.90 45.35
C LYS A 47 -39.28 39.63 43.91
N ALA A 48 -38.05 39.18 43.74
CA ALA A 48 -37.62 38.57 42.48
C ALA A 48 -38.28 37.17 42.35
N VAL A 49 -39.24 37.05 41.44
CA VAL A 49 -39.88 35.78 41.09
C VAL A 49 -39.00 35.07 40.07
N GLY A 50 -38.18 34.14 40.55
CA GLY A 50 -37.35 33.26 39.73
C GLY A 50 -37.52 31.79 40.12
N GLN A 51 -37.15 30.87 39.24
CA GLN A 51 -37.16 29.42 39.51
C GLN A 51 -36.19 29.10 40.65
N LYS A 52 -36.72 28.68 41.81
CA LYS A 52 -35.95 28.47 43.05
C LYS A 52 -35.03 27.24 43.01
N ALA A 53 -35.40 26.21 42.26
CA ALA A 53 -34.66 24.96 42.14
C ALA A 53 -33.23 25.12 41.55
N PRO A 54 -33.01 25.80 40.41
CA PRO A 54 -31.65 26.00 39.87
C PRO A 54 -30.76 26.86 40.76
N LEU A 55 -31.32 27.85 41.47
CA LEU A 55 -30.58 28.67 42.43
C LEU A 55 -30.13 27.86 43.65
N TRP A 56 -31.02 27.00 44.16
CA TRP A 56 -30.69 26.08 45.26
C TRP A 56 -29.63 25.05 44.84
N LEU A 57 -29.77 24.46 43.65
CA LEU A 57 -28.80 23.52 43.10
C LEU A 57 -27.41 24.16 42.96
N ARG A 58 -27.34 25.38 42.43
CA ARG A 58 -26.09 26.14 42.30
C ARG A 58 -25.47 26.43 43.67
N ALA A 59 -26.25 26.88 44.64
CA ALA A 59 -25.76 27.16 45.99
C ALA A 59 -25.23 25.89 46.68
N HIS A 60 -25.89 24.75 46.48
CA HIS A 60 -25.45 23.46 47.01
C HIS A 60 -24.12 23.01 46.39
N PHE A 61 -23.99 23.08 45.05
CA PHE A 61 -22.72 22.77 44.38
C PHE A 61 -21.60 23.73 44.78
N GLN A 62 -21.89 25.03 44.92
CA GLN A 62 -20.93 26.03 45.37
C GLN A 62 -20.45 25.74 46.80
N ALA A 63 -21.36 25.34 47.71
CA ALA A 63 -21.00 24.98 49.08
C ALA A 63 -20.09 23.72 49.13
N LEU A 64 -20.38 22.71 48.32
CA LEU A 64 -19.56 21.49 48.21
C LEU A 64 -18.16 21.79 47.64
N LEU A 65 -18.08 22.55 46.53
CA LEU A 65 -16.81 22.94 45.93
C LEU A 65 -15.99 23.85 46.85
N PHE A 66 -16.64 24.74 47.60
CA PHE A 66 -15.98 25.59 48.58
C PHE A 66 -15.39 24.77 49.74
N SER A 67 -16.14 23.79 50.25
CA SER A 67 -15.64 22.85 51.27
C SER A 67 -14.43 22.05 50.77
N LEU A 68 -14.49 21.54 49.54
CA LEU A 68 -13.39 20.84 48.88
C LEU A 68 -12.16 21.76 48.71
N GLY A 69 -12.38 23.01 48.29
CA GLY A 69 -11.34 24.03 48.16
C GLY A 69 -10.65 24.32 49.49
N CYS A 70 -11.41 24.47 50.59
CA CYS A 70 -10.85 24.64 51.92
C CYS A 70 -10.01 23.42 52.39
N GLN A 71 -10.43 22.20 52.05
CA GLN A 71 -9.65 20.99 52.34
C GLN A 71 -8.35 20.91 51.53
N ILE A 72 -8.39 21.27 50.24
CA ILE A 72 -7.20 21.34 49.38
C ILE A 72 -6.24 22.42 49.88
N GLN A 73 -6.74 23.61 50.26
CA GLN A 73 -5.92 24.70 50.81
C GLN A 73 -5.19 24.28 52.09
N ARG A 74 -5.85 23.51 52.97
CA ARG A 74 -5.25 22.98 54.22
C ARG A 74 -4.17 21.92 53.97
N HIS A 75 -4.24 21.21 52.85
CA HIS A 75 -3.32 20.11 52.50
C HIS A 75 -2.66 20.29 51.12
N CYS A 76 -2.37 21.53 50.72
CA CYS A 76 -2.00 21.87 49.35
C CYS A 76 -0.80 21.07 48.82
N GLY A 77 0.29 20.99 49.59
CA GLY A 77 1.49 20.25 49.19
C GLY A 77 1.29 18.73 49.10
N LYS A 78 0.50 18.14 50.01
CA LYS A 78 0.20 16.70 50.00
C LYS A 78 -0.66 16.32 48.80
N VAL A 79 -1.68 17.12 48.51
CA VAL A 79 -2.58 16.92 47.36
C VAL A 79 -1.81 17.09 46.05
N LEU A 80 -0.94 18.10 45.94
CA LEU A 80 -0.15 18.34 44.73
C LEU A 80 0.88 17.24 44.48
N LEU A 81 1.60 16.80 45.51
CA LEU A 81 2.58 15.71 45.39
C LEU A 81 1.90 14.39 45.01
N LEU A 82 0.79 14.04 45.68
CA LEU A 82 0.04 12.82 45.39
C LEU A 82 -0.54 12.86 43.96
N GLY A 83 -1.04 14.02 43.53
CA GLY A 83 -1.53 14.23 42.17
C GLY A 83 -0.42 14.07 41.13
N LEU A 84 0.74 14.69 41.33
CA LEU A 84 1.87 14.60 40.40
C LEU A 84 2.42 13.17 40.31
N LEU A 85 2.46 12.44 41.43
CA LEU A 85 2.84 11.03 41.45
C LEU A 85 1.83 10.16 40.69
N LEU A 86 0.53 10.40 40.87
CA LEU A 86 -0.52 9.69 40.15
C LEU A 86 -0.44 9.95 38.65
N PHE A 87 -0.32 11.21 38.23
CA PHE A 87 -0.17 11.56 36.81
C PHE A 87 1.13 11.04 36.21
N GLY A 88 2.23 11.07 36.97
CA GLY A 88 3.49 10.48 36.55
C GLY A 88 3.38 8.97 36.33
N ALA A 89 2.72 8.24 37.23
CA ALA A 89 2.46 6.81 37.08
C ALA A 89 1.60 6.50 35.85
N LEU A 90 0.56 7.30 35.58
CA LEU A 90 -0.26 7.16 34.37
C LEU A 90 0.54 7.46 33.09
N ALA A 91 1.44 8.45 33.12
CA ALA A 91 2.29 8.79 31.98
C ALA A 91 3.27 7.67 31.61
N VAL A 92 3.73 6.86 32.58
CA VAL A 92 4.56 5.67 32.30
C VAL A 92 3.81 4.66 31.43
N GLY A 93 2.49 4.57 31.56
CA GLY A 93 1.64 3.70 30.72
C GLY A 93 1.70 4.04 29.22
N LEU A 94 2.07 5.28 28.86
CA LEU A 94 2.20 5.70 27.46
C LEU A 94 3.35 4.98 26.74
N ARG A 95 4.31 4.36 27.45
CA ARG A 95 5.38 3.56 26.82
C ARG A 95 4.87 2.30 26.14
N VAL A 96 3.70 1.80 26.54
CA VAL A 96 3.06 0.60 25.97
C VAL A 96 2.13 0.97 24.81
N ALA A 97 1.98 2.26 24.50
CA ALA A 97 1.16 2.69 23.38
C ALA A 97 1.83 2.30 22.05
N SER A 98 1.24 1.32 21.36
CA SER A 98 1.55 0.99 19.97
C SER A 98 0.70 1.84 19.04
N ILE A 99 1.32 2.41 18.01
CA ILE A 99 0.60 3.10 16.94
C ILE A 99 0.22 2.05 15.90
N GLU A 100 -1.08 1.92 15.63
CA GLU A 100 -1.57 1.07 14.55
C GLU A 100 -1.31 1.78 13.21
N THR A 101 -0.62 1.11 12.29
CA THR A 101 -0.34 1.63 10.94
C THR A 101 -1.06 0.84 9.85
N ASP A 102 -1.80 -0.20 10.20
CA ASP A 102 -2.56 -1.02 9.26
C ASP A 102 -3.84 -0.29 8.81
N ILE A 103 -3.92 -0.02 7.51
CA ILE A 103 -5.02 0.71 6.89
C ILE A 103 -6.35 -0.04 7.06
N GLU A 104 -6.35 -1.38 6.92
CA GLU A 104 -7.60 -2.15 7.02
C GLU A 104 -8.24 -2.00 8.40
N ARG A 105 -7.42 -2.05 9.45
CA ARG A 105 -7.89 -1.91 10.83
C ARG A 105 -8.28 -0.49 11.19
N LEU A 106 -7.64 0.51 10.58
CA LEU A 106 -7.93 1.93 10.84
C LEU A 106 -9.24 2.39 10.19
N TRP A 107 -9.59 1.87 9.02
CA TRP A 107 -10.73 2.34 8.23
C TRP A 107 -11.99 1.49 8.36
N VAL A 108 -11.87 0.22 8.76
CA VAL A 108 -13.03 -0.68 8.93
C VAL A 108 -13.61 -0.53 10.33
N GLU A 109 -14.91 -0.21 10.41
CA GLU A 109 -15.63 -0.13 11.68
C GLU A 109 -15.75 -1.52 12.35
N VAL A 110 -15.38 -1.60 13.63
CA VAL A 110 -15.45 -2.83 14.43
C VAL A 110 -16.90 -3.21 14.70
N GLY A 111 -17.29 -4.44 14.34
CA GLY A 111 -18.66 -4.95 14.51
C GLY A 111 -19.59 -4.65 13.33
N SER A 112 -19.09 -3.97 12.29
CA SER A 112 -19.79 -3.81 11.02
C SER A 112 -19.91 -5.12 10.25
N ARG A 113 -20.83 -5.21 9.28
CA ARG A 113 -20.95 -6.34 8.36
C ARG A 113 -19.61 -6.64 7.65
N VAL A 114 -18.93 -5.59 7.19
CA VAL A 114 -17.61 -5.70 6.52
C VAL A 114 -16.58 -6.34 7.44
N SER A 115 -16.57 -6.01 8.74
CA SER A 115 -15.65 -6.64 9.69
C SER A 115 -15.91 -8.15 9.87
N HIS A 116 -17.17 -8.58 9.79
CA HIS A 116 -17.54 -10.00 9.85
C HIS A 116 -17.17 -10.74 8.56
N GLU A 117 -17.42 -10.14 7.40
CA GLU A 117 -17.04 -10.68 6.09
C GLU A 117 -15.51 -10.79 5.96
N LEU A 118 -14.76 -9.78 6.40
CA LEU A 118 -13.31 -9.80 6.42
C LEU A 118 -12.78 -10.91 7.33
N ARG A 119 -13.35 -11.06 8.54
CA ARG A 119 -12.97 -12.14 9.47
C ARG A 119 -13.23 -13.52 8.86
N TYR A 120 -14.42 -13.73 8.27
CA TYR A 120 -14.76 -14.98 7.60
C TYR A 120 -13.79 -15.30 6.46
N THR A 121 -13.46 -14.29 5.65
CA THR A 121 -12.50 -14.43 4.54
C THR A 121 -11.12 -14.81 5.08
N LYS A 122 -10.65 -14.15 6.16
CA LYS A 122 -9.36 -14.46 6.79
C LYS A 122 -9.31 -15.87 7.39
N GLU A 123 -10.42 -16.35 7.95
CA GLU A 123 -10.53 -17.72 8.48
C GLU A 123 -10.55 -18.80 7.38
N LYS A 124 -11.10 -18.50 6.20
CA LYS A 124 -11.27 -19.48 5.12
C LYS A 124 -10.16 -19.46 4.08
N LEU A 125 -9.68 -18.28 3.70
CA LEU A 125 -8.67 -18.09 2.67
C LEU A 125 -7.28 -17.76 3.24
N GLY A 126 -7.18 -17.47 4.54
CA GLY A 126 -5.94 -17.03 5.19
C GLY A 126 -5.91 -15.51 5.42
N GLU A 127 -4.98 -15.04 6.26
CA GLU A 127 -4.97 -13.64 6.75
C GLU A 127 -4.69 -12.59 5.67
N GLU A 128 -4.14 -12.96 4.52
CA GLU A 128 -3.69 -12.05 3.46
C GLU A 128 -4.35 -12.36 2.11
N ALA A 129 -4.45 -11.34 1.26
CA ALA A 129 -4.80 -11.52 -0.14
C ALA A 129 -3.83 -12.51 -0.82
N ALA A 130 -4.28 -13.19 -1.87
CA ALA A 130 -3.44 -14.12 -2.61
C ALA A 130 -2.19 -13.44 -3.20
N TYR A 131 -2.34 -12.21 -3.69
CA TYR A 131 -1.26 -11.48 -4.35
C TYR A 131 -1.27 -10.01 -3.95
N THR A 132 -0.13 -9.35 -4.18
CA THR A 132 0.02 -7.91 -4.04
C THR A 132 0.42 -7.30 -5.39
N SER A 133 -0.18 -6.15 -5.73
CA SER A 133 0.07 -5.47 -7.01
C SER A 133 1.14 -4.40 -6.86
N GLN A 134 2.15 -4.43 -7.73
CA GLN A 134 3.17 -3.39 -7.85
C GLN A 134 2.94 -2.65 -9.16
N MET A 135 2.67 -1.35 -9.09
CA MET A 135 2.18 -0.56 -10.21
C MET A 135 3.28 0.31 -10.81
N LEU A 136 3.29 0.40 -12.13
CA LEU A 136 4.12 1.29 -12.92
C LEU A 136 3.21 2.11 -13.82
N ILE A 137 3.12 3.42 -13.58
CA ILE A 137 2.25 4.33 -14.30
C ILE A 137 3.11 5.33 -15.06
N GLN A 138 2.85 5.50 -16.35
CA GLN A 138 3.48 6.52 -17.17
C GLN A 138 2.46 7.59 -17.55
N THR A 139 2.87 8.85 -17.44
CA THR A 139 2.06 10.02 -17.79
C THR A 139 2.89 11.03 -18.59
N PRO A 140 2.28 11.80 -19.50
CA PRO A 140 2.95 12.94 -20.13
C PRO A 140 3.20 14.04 -19.11
N LYS A 141 4.22 14.88 -19.35
CA LYS A 141 4.49 16.07 -18.51
C LYS A 141 3.48 17.17 -18.76
N GLU A 142 2.97 17.28 -19.98
CA GLU A 142 1.94 18.24 -20.37
C GLU A 142 0.56 17.58 -20.26
N GLU A 143 -0.39 18.28 -19.63
CA GLU A 143 -1.76 17.78 -19.48
C GLU A 143 -2.47 17.71 -20.85
N GLY A 144 -3.15 16.59 -21.12
CA GLY A 144 -3.92 16.38 -22.35
C GLY A 144 -3.10 15.92 -23.57
N GLU A 145 -1.80 15.64 -23.41
CA GLU A 145 -1.00 15.02 -24.47
C GLU A 145 -1.34 13.53 -24.65
N ASN A 146 -1.36 13.06 -25.90
CA ASN A 146 -1.64 11.66 -26.20
C ASN A 146 -0.40 10.78 -25.95
N ILE A 147 -0.55 9.79 -25.07
CA ILE A 147 0.53 8.84 -24.74
C ILE A 147 0.64 7.67 -25.73
N LEU A 148 -0.31 7.51 -26.65
CA LEU A 148 -0.35 6.39 -27.61
C LEU A 148 0.63 6.61 -28.78
N SER A 149 1.92 6.67 -28.49
CA SER A 149 2.99 6.81 -29.47
C SER A 149 4.06 5.74 -29.28
N GLN A 150 4.79 5.44 -30.35
CA GLN A 150 5.85 4.41 -30.31
C GLN A 150 6.93 4.79 -29.31
N GLU A 151 7.35 6.05 -29.29
CA GLU A 151 8.34 6.56 -28.34
C GLU A 151 7.88 6.39 -26.89
N ALA A 152 6.60 6.68 -26.61
CA ALA A 152 6.04 6.53 -25.28
C ALA A 152 6.03 5.07 -24.82
N LEU A 153 5.62 4.14 -25.69
CA LEU A 153 5.59 2.71 -25.35
C LEU A 153 7.01 2.14 -25.20
N LEU A 154 7.98 2.58 -26.01
CA LEU A 154 9.38 2.20 -25.86
C LEU A 154 9.99 2.73 -24.55
N LEU A 155 9.59 3.93 -24.11
CA LEU A 155 9.97 4.45 -22.79
C LEU A 155 9.35 3.61 -21.67
N HIS A 156 8.07 3.25 -21.80
CA HIS A 156 7.37 2.39 -20.85
C HIS A 156 8.03 1.01 -20.75
N LEU A 157 8.39 0.44 -21.91
CA LEU A 157 9.12 -0.83 -22.02
C LEU A 157 10.46 -0.76 -21.29
N ARG A 158 11.25 0.30 -21.50
CA ARG A 158 12.55 0.46 -20.83
C ARG A 158 12.39 0.43 -19.32
N ALA A 159 11.40 1.12 -18.78
CA ALA A 159 11.14 1.14 -17.34
C ALA A 159 10.58 -0.19 -16.83
N ALA A 160 9.67 -0.82 -17.57
CA ALA A 160 9.11 -2.11 -17.23
C ALA A 160 10.17 -3.22 -17.25
N VAL A 161 11.11 -3.21 -18.21
CA VAL A 161 12.25 -4.15 -18.27
C VAL A 161 13.25 -3.89 -17.15
N ALA A 162 13.54 -2.63 -16.84
CA ALA A 162 14.39 -2.29 -15.70
C ALA A 162 13.76 -2.79 -14.38
N ALA A 163 12.44 -2.67 -14.26
CA ALA A 163 11.66 -3.14 -13.12
C ALA A 163 11.55 -4.67 -13.05
N SER A 164 11.45 -5.37 -14.18
CA SER A 164 11.37 -6.84 -14.20
C SER A 164 12.69 -7.52 -13.87
N ARG A 165 13.83 -6.87 -14.18
CA ARG A 165 15.18 -7.35 -13.91
C ARG A 165 15.71 -7.01 -12.52
N VAL A 166 14.85 -6.53 -11.61
CA VAL A 166 15.22 -6.24 -10.23
C VAL A 166 15.62 -7.53 -9.52
N GLN A 167 16.81 -7.52 -8.91
CA GLN A 167 17.38 -8.63 -8.18
C GLN A 167 17.85 -8.15 -6.80
N VAL A 168 17.48 -8.87 -5.75
CA VAL A 168 17.91 -8.58 -4.37
C VAL A 168 18.59 -9.79 -3.75
N SER A 169 19.73 -9.54 -3.09
CA SER A 169 20.44 -10.57 -2.33
C SER A 169 20.06 -10.46 -0.87
N HIS A 170 19.34 -11.46 -0.35
CA HIS A 170 18.93 -11.52 1.05
C HIS A 170 19.11 -12.95 1.58
N TYR A 171 19.61 -13.08 2.81
CA TYR A 171 19.87 -14.38 3.46
C TYR A 171 20.81 -15.31 2.67
N GLY A 172 21.79 -14.74 1.96
CA GLY A 172 22.77 -15.51 1.17
C GLY A 172 22.22 -16.10 -0.12
N LYS A 173 20.98 -15.76 -0.50
CA LYS A 173 20.32 -16.18 -1.74
C LYS A 173 19.93 -14.95 -2.55
N SER A 174 19.80 -15.14 -3.85
CA SER A 174 19.31 -14.11 -4.76
C SER A 174 17.85 -14.35 -5.11
N TRP A 175 17.08 -13.27 -5.05
CA TRP A 175 15.64 -13.23 -5.35
C TRP A 175 15.41 -12.31 -6.54
N ASP A 176 14.85 -12.87 -7.60
CA ASP A 176 14.44 -12.19 -8.83
C ASP A 176 12.91 -12.15 -8.93
N LEU A 177 12.38 -11.50 -9.96
CA LEU A 177 10.94 -11.46 -10.19
C LEU A 177 10.34 -12.86 -10.41
N ASN A 178 11.04 -13.77 -11.10
CA ASN A 178 10.53 -15.10 -11.42
C ASN A 178 10.26 -15.96 -10.18
N LYS A 179 11.04 -15.75 -9.11
CA LYS A 179 10.84 -16.41 -7.81
C LYS A 179 9.76 -15.76 -6.93
N LEU A 180 9.46 -14.48 -7.14
CA LEU A 180 8.57 -13.70 -6.27
C LEU A 180 7.18 -13.47 -6.88
N CYS A 181 7.05 -13.55 -8.20
CA CYS A 181 5.82 -13.25 -8.90
C CYS A 181 4.72 -14.28 -8.64
N TYR A 182 3.48 -13.82 -8.73
CA TYR A 182 2.32 -14.71 -8.66
C TYR A 182 2.19 -15.49 -9.99
N LYS A 183 2.17 -16.82 -9.88
CA LYS A 183 1.96 -17.76 -10.98
C LYS A 183 0.60 -18.43 -10.81
N SER A 184 -0.31 -18.21 -11.77
CA SER A 184 -1.68 -18.73 -11.68
C SER A 184 -1.78 -20.14 -12.27
N GLY A 185 -2.19 -21.11 -11.46
CA GLY A 185 -2.57 -22.44 -11.95
C GLY A 185 -1.41 -23.25 -12.56
N VAL A 186 -0.27 -23.29 -11.87
CA VAL A 186 0.88 -24.11 -12.29
C VAL A 186 0.44 -25.58 -12.36
N PRO A 187 0.60 -26.27 -13.50
CA PRO A 187 0.19 -27.66 -13.64
C PRO A 187 1.14 -28.58 -12.87
N ILE A 188 0.56 -29.61 -12.24
CA ILE A 188 1.34 -30.69 -11.62
C ILE A 188 1.74 -31.67 -12.72
N ILE A 189 3.03 -31.93 -12.85
CA ILE A 189 3.59 -32.77 -13.93
C ILE A 189 4.39 -33.90 -13.31
N GLU A 190 4.08 -35.14 -13.69
CA GLU A 190 4.71 -36.33 -13.08
C GLU A 190 6.20 -36.48 -13.46
N ASN A 191 6.62 -35.95 -14.60
CA ASN A 191 8.00 -36.00 -15.05
C ASN A 191 8.82 -34.83 -14.48
N GLY A 192 9.65 -35.11 -13.47
CA GLY A 192 10.43 -34.11 -12.75
C GLY A 192 11.42 -33.28 -13.60
N MET A 193 11.85 -33.73 -14.78
CA MET A 193 12.66 -32.89 -15.67
C MET A 193 11.83 -31.80 -16.35
N ILE A 194 10.63 -32.18 -16.81
CA ILE A 194 9.70 -31.28 -17.50
C ILE A 194 9.05 -30.33 -16.48
N GLU A 195 8.74 -30.82 -15.28
CA GLU A 195 8.28 -30.03 -14.15
C GLU A 195 9.24 -28.87 -13.85
N ARG A 196 10.53 -29.15 -13.61
CA ARG A 196 11.54 -28.11 -13.36
C ARG A 196 11.72 -27.12 -14.51
N MET A 197 11.58 -27.58 -15.75
CA MET A 197 11.64 -26.70 -16.92
C MET A 197 10.42 -25.77 -16.94
N ILE A 198 9.24 -26.32 -16.71
CA ILE A 198 7.99 -25.57 -16.71
C ILE A 198 7.94 -24.61 -15.53
N GLU A 199 8.34 -24.98 -14.33
CA GLU A 199 8.41 -24.07 -13.17
C GLU A 199 9.26 -22.83 -13.46
N LYS A 200 10.38 -23.00 -14.18
CA LYS A 200 11.27 -21.91 -14.58
C LYS A 200 10.71 -21.04 -15.71
N LEU A 201 9.98 -21.64 -16.65
CA LEU A 201 9.39 -20.94 -17.79
C LEU A 201 7.98 -20.42 -17.52
N PHE A 202 7.27 -20.92 -16.51
CA PHE A 202 5.87 -20.58 -16.28
C PHE A 202 5.75 -19.08 -16.05
N PRO A 203 4.94 -18.37 -16.85
CA PRO A 203 4.99 -16.92 -16.91
C PRO A 203 4.40 -16.30 -15.65
N CYS A 204 5.00 -15.18 -15.25
CA CYS A 204 4.47 -14.33 -14.20
C CYS A 204 3.20 -13.62 -14.71
N VAL A 205 2.20 -13.45 -13.83
CA VAL A 205 1.05 -12.62 -14.16
C VAL A 205 1.46 -11.14 -14.09
N ILE A 206 1.71 -10.57 -15.26
CA ILE A 206 2.01 -9.15 -15.46
C ILE A 206 0.89 -8.59 -16.32
N VAL A 207 0.18 -7.59 -15.83
CA VAL A 207 -0.87 -6.91 -16.58
C VAL A 207 -0.23 -5.71 -17.25
N SER A 208 -0.07 -5.72 -18.57
CA SER A 208 0.63 -4.66 -19.30
C SER A 208 0.00 -4.37 -20.66
N PRO A 209 -0.01 -3.11 -21.15
CA PRO A 209 -0.29 -2.81 -22.54
C PRO A 209 0.79 -3.38 -23.49
N LEU A 210 1.99 -3.67 -22.96
CA LEU A 210 3.08 -4.28 -23.74
C LEU A 210 2.77 -5.72 -24.14
N ASP A 211 1.81 -6.37 -23.50
CA ASP A 211 1.35 -7.70 -23.92
C ASP A 211 0.70 -7.65 -25.30
N CYS A 212 0.16 -6.54 -25.79
CA CYS A 212 -0.30 -6.50 -27.19
C CYS A 212 0.84 -6.69 -28.21
N PHE A 213 2.09 -6.51 -27.78
CA PHE A 213 3.28 -6.52 -28.64
C PHE A 213 4.23 -7.68 -28.27
N TRP A 214 5.19 -7.95 -29.16
CA TRP A 214 6.23 -8.97 -28.91
C TRP A 214 7.07 -8.63 -27.67
N GLU A 215 7.33 -7.35 -27.41
CA GLU A 215 8.17 -6.89 -26.30
C GLU A 215 7.61 -7.23 -24.90
N GLY A 216 6.31 -7.56 -24.78
CA GLY A 216 5.75 -8.13 -23.55
C GLY A 216 6.49 -9.39 -23.09
N ALA A 217 7.04 -10.16 -24.03
CA ALA A 217 7.88 -11.32 -23.73
C ALA A 217 9.18 -10.96 -22.98
N GLN A 218 9.73 -9.75 -23.20
CA GLN A 218 10.97 -9.30 -22.54
C GLN A 218 10.77 -9.04 -21.05
N LEU A 219 9.52 -8.86 -20.60
CA LEU A 219 9.19 -8.69 -19.18
C LEU A 219 9.28 -10.01 -18.41
N GLN A 220 9.24 -11.15 -19.10
CA GLN A 220 9.28 -12.47 -18.49
C GLN A 220 10.75 -12.91 -18.29
N GLY A 221 11.16 -13.10 -17.03
CA GLY A 221 12.54 -13.46 -16.68
C GLY A 221 12.87 -14.96 -16.77
N GLY A 222 11.88 -15.81 -17.07
CA GLY A 222 12.06 -17.26 -17.13
C GLY A 222 13.00 -17.68 -18.25
N SER A 223 14.00 -18.51 -17.92
CA SER A 223 14.85 -19.14 -18.93
C SER A 223 15.07 -20.62 -18.63
N ALA A 224 15.11 -21.42 -19.69
CA ALA A 224 15.42 -22.84 -19.61
C ALA A 224 16.51 -23.20 -20.61
N TYR A 225 17.42 -24.07 -20.16
CA TYR A 225 18.45 -24.63 -21.02
C TYR A 225 17.95 -25.95 -21.59
N LEU A 226 18.02 -26.09 -22.91
CA LEU A 226 17.79 -27.35 -23.61
C LEU A 226 19.08 -27.68 -24.39
N PRO A 227 19.56 -28.94 -24.35
CA PRO A 227 20.70 -29.35 -25.17
C PRO A 227 20.47 -28.99 -26.65
N ASP A 228 21.54 -28.57 -27.33
CA ASP A 228 21.54 -28.20 -28.76
C ASP A 228 20.71 -26.95 -29.14
N ARG A 229 20.19 -26.21 -28.17
CA ARG A 229 19.50 -24.92 -28.36
C ARG A 229 20.15 -23.79 -27.56
N PRO A 230 20.06 -22.53 -28.02
CA PRO A 230 20.30 -21.39 -27.14
C PRO A 230 19.29 -21.40 -25.97
N ASN A 231 19.61 -20.67 -24.90
CA ASN A 231 18.69 -20.54 -23.77
C ASN A 231 17.29 -20.10 -24.25
N ILE A 232 16.29 -20.88 -23.88
CA ILE A 232 14.89 -20.66 -24.22
C ILE A 232 14.35 -19.60 -23.28
N GLN A 233 13.78 -18.54 -23.84
CA GLN A 233 13.11 -17.43 -23.17
C GLN A 233 11.81 -17.14 -23.91
N TRP A 234 10.88 -16.43 -23.29
CA TRP A 234 9.62 -16.07 -23.96
C TRP A 234 9.80 -15.24 -25.23
N THR A 235 10.96 -14.58 -25.39
CA THR A 235 11.34 -13.80 -26.57
C THR A 235 11.66 -14.65 -27.80
N ASN A 236 12.05 -15.92 -27.62
CA ASN A 236 12.41 -16.85 -28.69
C ASN A 236 11.68 -18.21 -28.63
N LEU A 237 10.70 -18.34 -27.73
CA LEU A 237 9.92 -19.54 -27.51
C LEU A 237 8.62 -19.54 -28.35
N ASP A 238 8.51 -20.50 -29.26
CA ASP A 238 7.24 -20.94 -29.83
C ASP A 238 6.78 -22.21 -29.07
N PRO A 239 5.71 -22.13 -28.23
CA PRO A 239 5.21 -23.28 -27.49
C PRO A 239 4.73 -24.44 -28.37
N VAL A 240 4.17 -24.16 -29.56
CA VAL A 240 3.69 -25.21 -30.48
C VAL A 240 4.87 -25.99 -31.02
N GLN A 241 5.91 -25.27 -31.49
CA GLN A 241 7.13 -25.89 -31.96
C GLN A 241 7.83 -26.68 -30.85
N LEU A 242 7.94 -26.11 -29.64
CA LEU A 242 8.56 -26.78 -28.50
C LEU A 242 7.84 -28.09 -28.14
N MET A 243 6.50 -28.11 -28.20
CA MET A 243 5.72 -29.33 -27.93
C MET A 243 5.90 -30.41 -28.99
N GLU A 244 6.07 -30.04 -30.26
CA GLU A 244 6.37 -30.99 -31.33
C GLU A 244 7.76 -31.62 -31.15
N GLU A 245 8.75 -30.83 -30.73
CA GLU A 245 10.11 -31.29 -30.49
C GLU A 245 10.20 -32.19 -29.25
N LEU A 246 9.62 -31.76 -28.13
CA LEU A 246 9.61 -32.57 -26.90
C LEU A 246 8.70 -33.80 -27.00
N GLY A 247 7.65 -33.74 -27.83
CA GLY A 247 6.75 -34.85 -28.13
C GLY A 247 7.45 -36.06 -28.77
N GLN A 248 8.64 -35.87 -29.35
CA GLN A 248 9.46 -36.98 -29.87
C GLN A 248 10.08 -37.83 -28.74
N PHE A 249 10.28 -37.26 -27.56
CA PHE A 249 10.95 -37.91 -26.44
C PHE A 249 9.99 -38.39 -25.35
N THR A 250 8.84 -37.74 -25.20
CA THR A 250 7.83 -38.07 -24.18
C THR A 250 6.42 -37.74 -24.68
N SER A 251 5.42 -38.48 -24.18
CA SER A 251 4.02 -38.12 -24.40
C SER A 251 3.70 -36.79 -23.69
N LEU A 252 3.26 -35.79 -24.44
CA LEU A 252 2.87 -34.46 -23.92
C LEU A 252 1.42 -34.11 -24.23
N ASP A 253 0.59 -35.10 -24.57
CA ASP A 253 -0.78 -34.88 -25.04
C ASP A 253 -1.63 -34.07 -24.05
N GLY A 254 -1.50 -34.34 -22.74
CA GLY A 254 -2.21 -33.57 -21.70
C GLY A 254 -1.76 -32.11 -21.63
N PHE A 255 -0.46 -31.83 -21.82
CA PHE A 255 0.05 -30.46 -21.82
C PHE A 255 -0.34 -29.72 -23.11
N ARG A 256 -0.31 -30.42 -24.26
CA ARG A 256 -0.80 -29.89 -25.54
C ARG A 256 -2.29 -29.53 -25.46
N GLU A 257 -3.11 -30.42 -24.93
CA GLU A 257 -4.54 -30.16 -24.72
C GLU A 257 -4.76 -28.95 -23.79
N MET A 258 -3.94 -28.80 -22.75
CA MET A 258 -3.99 -27.65 -21.86
C MET A 258 -3.66 -26.33 -22.59
N LEU A 259 -2.59 -26.31 -23.39
CA LEU A 259 -2.21 -25.14 -24.19
C LEU A 259 -3.28 -24.77 -25.23
N ASP A 260 -3.87 -25.78 -25.89
CA ASP A 260 -4.94 -25.59 -26.86
C ASP A 260 -6.21 -25.05 -26.19
N LYS A 261 -6.61 -25.61 -25.03
CA LYS A 261 -7.74 -25.11 -24.24
C LYS A 261 -7.54 -23.67 -23.76
N ALA A 262 -6.30 -23.30 -23.42
CA ALA A 262 -5.91 -21.96 -23.02
C ALA A 262 -5.72 -21.01 -24.21
N GLN A 263 -5.78 -21.50 -25.45
CA GLN A 263 -5.57 -20.72 -26.67
C GLN A 263 -4.25 -19.95 -26.64
N VAL A 264 -3.16 -20.62 -26.28
CA VAL A 264 -1.82 -20.01 -26.23
C VAL A 264 -1.26 -19.78 -27.63
N GLY A 265 -1.45 -20.74 -28.55
CA GLY A 265 -0.88 -20.67 -29.90
C GLY A 265 0.64 -20.49 -29.87
N GLN A 266 1.16 -19.59 -30.70
CA GLN A 266 2.59 -19.23 -30.74
C GLN A 266 2.98 -18.16 -29.71
N ALA A 267 2.10 -17.88 -28.72
CA ALA A 267 2.28 -16.92 -27.64
C ALA A 267 2.64 -15.49 -28.12
N TYR A 268 3.91 -15.09 -27.99
CA TYR A 268 4.40 -13.75 -28.36
C TYR A 268 4.97 -13.69 -29.78
N MET A 269 5.22 -14.83 -30.45
CA MET A 269 5.86 -14.86 -31.77
C MET A 269 4.98 -14.34 -32.91
N GLU A 270 3.67 -14.34 -32.72
CA GLU A 270 2.68 -13.84 -33.70
C GLU A 270 2.31 -12.35 -33.50
N ARG A 271 2.85 -11.72 -32.45
CA ARG A 271 2.50 -10.33 -32.09
C ARG A 271 3.31 -9.33 -32.90
N PRO A 272 2.78 -8.14 -33.20
CA PRO A 272 3.55 -7.07 -33.82
C PRO A 272 4.69 -6.63 -32.89
N CYS A 273 5.85 -6.30 -33.47
CA CYS A 273 6.95 -5.68 -32.73
C CYS A 273 6.73 -4.17 -32.66
N LEU A 274 6.97 -3.55 -31.50
CA LEU A 274 7.01 -2.09 -31.38
C LEU A 274 8.13 -1.52 -32.23
N ASP A 275 9.31 -2.14 -32.25
CA ASP A 275 10.42 -1.78 -33.14
C ASP A 275 10.72 -2.90 -34.14
N PRO A 276 10.27 -2.80 -35.41
CA PRO A 276 10.54 -3.82 -36.42
C PRO A 276 12.01 -3.83 -36.88
N THR A 277 12.81 -2.83 -36.50
CA THR A 277 14.25 -2.78 -36.83
C THR A 277 15.11 -3.55 -35.83
N ASP A 278 14.56 -3.94 -34.68
CA ASP A 278 15.22 -4.77 -33.68
C ASP A 278 15.63 -6.12 -34.31
N PRO A 279 16.91 -6.53 -34.24
CA PRO A 279 17.35 -7.83 -34.72
C PRO A 279 16.71 -9.02 -33.99
N GLU A 280 16.30 -8.86 -32.73
CA GLU A 280 15.67 -9.92 -31.92
C GLU A 280 14.18 -10.11 -32.24
N CYS A 281 13.52 -9.14 -32.87
CA CYS A 281 12.13 -9.27 -33.28
C CYS A 281 11.97 -10.44 -34.28
N PRO A 282 11.03 -11.38 -34.04
CA PRO A 282 10.93 -12.62 -34.80
C PRO A 282 10.43 -12.40 -36.24
N GLU A 283 10.87 -13.26 -37.16
CA GLU A 283 10.46 -13.23 -38.57
C GLU A 283 8.97 -13.57 -38.78
N SER A 284 8.33 -14.23 -37.81
CA SER A 284 6.90 -14.52 -37.79
C SER A 284 6.04 -13.30 -37.47
N ALA A 285 6.61 -12.21 -36.93
CA ALA A 285 5.85 -11.02 -36.59
C ALA A 285 5.30 -10.33 -37.85
N PRO A 286 4.02 -9.89 -37.83
CA PRO A 286 3.33 -9.40 -39.03
C PRO A 286 3.96 -8.15 -39.66
N ASN A 287 4.69 -7.36 -38.87
CA ASN A 287 5.29 -6.10 -39.29
C ASN A 287 6.81 -6.17 -39.54
N LYS A 288 7.47 -7.30 -39.25
CA LYS A 288 8.94 -7.46 -39.40
C LYS A 288 9.39 -7.27 -40.85
N GLN A 289 8.79 -8.00 -41.79
CA GLN A 289 9.17 -7.95 -43.21
C GLN A 289 8.91 -6.57 -43.84
N ARG A 290 7.83 -5.89 -43.42
CA ARG A 290 7.42 -4.58 -43.95
C ARG A 290 8.19 -3.42 -43.33
N LYS A 291 8.85 -3.63 -42.18
CA LYS A 291 9.51 -2.58 -41.38
C LYS A 291 8.61 -1.38 -41.10
N GLN A 292 7.32 -1.65 -40.88
CA GLN A 292 6.32 -0.63 -40.62
C GLN A 292 5.99 -0.62 -39.12
N ASN A 293 5.94 0.58 -38.54
CA ASN A 293 5.53 0.74 -37.15
C ASN A 293 4.04 0.34 -37.00
N PRO A 294 3.67 -0.36 -35.92
CA PRO A 294 2.29 -0.75 -35.67
C PRO A 294 1.41 0.47 -35.36
N ASP A 295 0.11 0.38 -35.69
CA ASP A 295 -0.88 1.37 -35.26
C ASP A 295 -1.30 1.06 -33.81
N ILE A 296 -0.64 1.74 -32.87
CA ILE A 296 -0.77 1.49 -31.44
C ILE A 296 -2.21 1.63 -30.95
N SER A 297 -2.94 2.62 -31.47
CA SER A 297 -4.34 2.84 -31.08
C SER A 297 -5.22 1.68 -31.51
N LEU A 298 -4.99 1.13 -32.71
CA LEU A 298 -5.73 -0.03 -33.19
C LEU A 298 -5.38 -1.30 -32.42
N GLU A 299 -4.10 -1.56 -32.18
CA GLU A 299 -3.64 -2.78 -31.47
C GLU A 299 -4.12 -2.82 -30.01
N LEU A 300 -4.23 -1.67 -29.35
CA LEU A 300 -4.74 -1.57 -27.97
C LEU A 300 -6.28 -1.52 -27.89
N THR A 301 -6.98 -1.39 -29.02
CA THR A 301 -8.45 -1.39 -29.03
C THR A 301 -8.99 -2.78 -28.70
N GLY A 302 -9.89 -2.87 -27.71
CA GLY A 302 -10.41 -4.12 -27.17
C GLY A 302 -9.56 -4.72 -26.04
N GLY A 303 -8.47 -4.05 -25.64
CA GLY A 303 -7.56 -4.50 -24.59
C GLY A 303 -6.50 -5.46 -25.10
N CYS A 304 -5.65 -5.94 -24.18
CA CYS A 304 -4.55 -6.83 -24.50
C CYS A 304 -4.76 -8.23 -23.95
N TYR A 305 -4.13 -9.21 -24.59
CA TYR A 305 -4.13 -10.58 -24.11
C TYR A 305 -2.71 -10.94 -23.64
N GLY A 306 -2.59 -11.51 -22.44
CA GLY A 306 -1.36 -12.17 -21.99
C GLY A 306 -1.06 -13.43 -22.83
N PHE A 307 -0.22 -14.34 -22.34
CA PHE A 307 0.16 -15.53 -23.13
C PHE A 307 -1.05 -16.43 -23.49
N SER A 308 -2.10 -16.44 -22.66
CA SER A 308 -3.35 -17.17 -22.92
C SER A 308 -4.44 -16.21 -23.38
N LYS A 309 -4.85 -16.32 -24.66
CA LYS A 309 -5.93 -15.48 -25.22
C LYS A 309 -7.28 -15.70 -24.54
N LYS A 310 -7.50 -16.88 -23.94
CA LYS A 310 -8.76 -17.23 -23.28
C LYS A 310 -8.87 -16.76 -21.84
N PHE A 311 -7.79 -16.86 -21.07
CA PHE A 311 -7.84 -16.66 -19.61
C PHE A 311 -7.19 -15.35 -19.15
N MET A 312 -6.34 -14.74 -19.98
CA MET A 312 -5.57 -13.55 -19.62
C MET A 312 -5.95 -12.37 -20.52
N HIS A 313 -7.20 -11.92 -20.42
CA HIS A 313 -7.66 -10.71 -21.12
C HIS A 313 -7.61 -9.51 -20.18
N TRP A 314 -6.77 -8.54 -20.54
CA TRP A 314 -6.61 -7.27 -19.86
C TRP A 314 -7.48 -6.22 -20.55
N GLN A 315 -8.54 -5.79 -19.88
CA GLN A 315 -9.42 -4.74 -20.39
C GLN A 315 -8.66 -3.42 -20.53
N GLU A 316 -9.07 -2.58 -21.48
CA GLU A 316 -8.42 -1.29 -21.76
C GLU A 316 -8.33 -0.42 -20.51
N GLU A 317 -9.38 -0.37 -19.69
CA GLU A 317 -9.47 0.46 -18.49
C GLU A 317 -8.48 0.05 -17.39
N LEU A 318 -7.90 -1.16 -17.50
CA LEU A 318 -6.92 -1.67 -16.55
C LEU A 318 -5.47 -1.27 -16.92
N ILE A 319 -5.22 -1.08 -18.21
CA ILE A 319 -3.89 -0.82 -18.79
C ILE A 319 -3.73 0.62 -19.30
N LEU A 320 -4.82 1.34 -19.49
CA LEU A 320 -4.86 2.71 -20.03
C LEU A 320 -5.74 3.61 -19.17
N GLY A 321 -5.29 4.86 -18.98
CA GLY A 321 -6.04 5.93 -18.31
C GLY A 321 -6.39 7.08 -19.24
N GLY A 322 -7.47 7.80 -18.96
CA GLY A 322 -7.87 8.99 -19.74
C GLY A 322 -8.26 8.66 -21.19
N LEU A 323 -9.01 7.57 -21.40
CA LEU A 323 -9.38 7.06 -22.71
C LEU A 323 -10.33 8.00 -23.46
N VAL A 324 -10.02 8.30 -24.72
CA VAL A 324 -10.93 8.94 -25.68
C VAL A 324 -11.16 8.00 -26.84
N LYS A 325 -12.43 7.65 -27.08
CA LYS A 325 -12.84 6.76 -28.17
C LYS A 325 -13.64 7.53 -29.21
N ASN A 326 -13.55 7.09 -30.46
CA ASN A 326 -14.38 7.60 -31.55
C ASN A 326 -15.81 7.03 -31.46
N SER A 327 -16.74 7.57 -32.24
CA SER A 327 -18.15 7.12 -32.34
C SER A 327 -18.34 5.63 -32.69
N GLN A 328 -17.33 5.00 -33.30
CA GLN A 328 -17.32 3.57 -33.65
C GLN A 328 -16.75 2.69 -32.52
N GLY A 329 -16.33 3.27 -31.39
CA GLY A 329 -15.73 2.55 -30.27
C GLY A 329 -14.23 2.26 -30.41
N THR A 330 -13.57 2.77 -31.45
CA THR A 330 -12.12 2.65 -31.62
C THR A 330 -11.37 3.64 -30.72
N LEU A 331 -10.24 3.20 -30.17
CA LEU A 331 -9.39 4.04 -29.34
C LEU A 331 -8.75 5.14 -30.19
N GLN A 332 -8.80 6.40 -29.71
CA GLN A 332 -8.22 7.54 -30.40
C GLN A 332 -7.04 8.12 -29.62
N SER A 333 -7.18 8.31 -28.31
CA SER A 333 -6.11 8.79 -27.43
C SER A 333 -6.23 8.22 -26.02
N ALA A 334 -5.13 8.27 -25.28
CA ALA A 334 -5.07 7.98 -23.85
C ALA A 334 -4.10 8.95 -23.17
N GLU A 335 -4.29 9.18 -21.88
CA GLU A 335 -3.49 10.10 -21.07
C GLU A 335 -2.45 9.38 -20.19
N ALA A 336 -2.65 8.08 -19.93
CA ALA A 336 -1.74 7.29 -19.09
C ALA A 336 -1.63 5.83 -19.53
N LEU A 337 -0.46 5.24 -19.28
CA LEU A 337 -0.21 3.80 -19.41
C LEU A 337 0.03 3.20 -18.03
N GLN A 338 -0.49 2.00 -17.79
CA GLN A 338 -0.31 1.29 -16.53
C GLN A 338 0.19 -0.14 -16.76
N THR A 339 1.20 -0.55 -15.99
CA THR A 339 1.61 -1.95 -15.88
C THR A 339 1.61 -2.38 -14.43
N MET A 340 1.07 -3.56 -14.16
CA MET A 340 1.02 -4.14 -12.81
C MET A 340 1.77 -5.46 -12.77
N PHE A 341 2.75 -5.55 -11.89
CA PHE A 341 3.44 -6.78 -11.56
C PHE A 341 2.77 -7.41 -10.35
N LEU A 342 2.20 -8.61 -10.50
CA LEU A 342 1.59 -9.32 -9.38
C LEU A 342 2.64 -10.16 -8.67
N LEU A 343 2.83 -9.90 -7.38
CA LEU A 343 3.71 -10.69 -6.50
C LEU A 343 2.87 -11.59 -5.61
N MET A 344 3.43 -12.73 -5.22
CA MET A 344 2.84 -13.57 -4.16
C MET A 344 2.75 -12.76 -2.86
N SER A 345 1.74 -13.06 -2.04
CA SER A 345 1.74 -12.58 -0.65
C SER A 345 2.85 -13.26 0.18
N PRO A 346 3.28 -12.66 1.29
CA PRO A 346 4.24 -13.27 2.21
C PRO A 346 3.92 -14.72 2.56
N ARG A 347 2.65 -15.01 2.86
CA ARG A 347 2.20 -16.38 3.15
C ARG A 347 2.32 -17.32 1.96
N GLN A 348 1.89 -16.88 0.76
CA GLN A 348 2.02 -17.71 -0.45
C GLN A 348 3.48 -17.97 -0.79
N LEU A 349 4.34 -16.96 -0.66
CA LEU A 349 5.78 -17.13 -0.86
C LEU A 349 6.36 -18.12 0.16
N TYR A 350 5.92 -18.05 1.42
CA TYR A 350 6.31 -19.01 2.44
C TYR A 350 5.90 -20.44 2.08
N GLU A 351 4.63 -20.66 1.71
CA GLU A 351 4.09 -21.95 1.32
C GLU A 351 4.75 -22.50 0.05
N HIS A 352 5.04 -21.64 -0.94
CA HIS A 352 5.67 -22.01 -2.19
C HIS A 352 7.07 -22.62 -2.00
N PHE A 353 7.88 -22.00 -1.12
CA PHE A 353 9.25 -22.46 -0.89
C PHE A 353 9.39 -23.46 0.26
N LYS A 354 8.35 -23.71 1.07
CA LYS A 354 8.44 -24.42 2.37
C LYS A 354 9.25 -25.73 2.35
N ASP A 355 9.15 -26.50 1.27
CA ASP A 355 9.82 -27.79 1.10
C ASP A 355 10.88 -27.77 -0.02
N ASP A 356 11.28 -26.58 -0.47
CA ASP A 356 12.27 -26.39 -1.53
C ASP A 356 13.71 -26.47 -0.98
N TYR A 357 14.60 -27.09 -1.75
CA TYR A 357 16.00 -27.25 -1.40
C TYR A 357 16.75 -25.91 -1.31
N GLU A 358 16.33 -24.88 -2.04
CA GLU A 358 16.97 -23.58 -2.08
C GLU A 358 16.97 -22.88 -0.71
N ILE A 359 15.95 -23.14 0.10
CA ILE A 359 15.75 -22.50 1.41
C ILE A 359 16.14 -23.38 2.60
N HIS A 360 16.60 -24.62 2.41
CA HIS A 360 16.95 -25.54 3.50
C HIS A 360 18.02 -24.98 4.46
N ASP A 361 18.91 -24.11 3.96
CA ASP A 361 19.96 -23.47 4.77
C ASP A 361 19.42 -22.33 5.66
N ILE A 362 18.15 -21.95 5.49
CA ILE A 362 17.51 -20.80 6.12
C ILE A 362 16.38 -21.32 7.03
N ASN A 363 16.33 -20.86 8.28
CA ASN A 363 15.16 -21.08 9.13
C ASN A 363 13.97 -20.27 8.58
N TRP A 364 13.26 -20.83 7.60
CA TRP A 364 12.25 -20.16 6.78
C TRP A 364 10.97 -19.89 7.57
N ASN A 365 10.50 -18.65 7.50
CA ASN A 365 9.28 -18.20 8.16
C ASN A 365 8.63 -17.07 7.34
N GLU A 366 7.38 -16.75 7.66
CA GLU A 366 6.61 -15.70 6.98
C GLU A 366 7.28 -14.32 7.13
N GLU A 367 7.90 -14.03 8.28
CA GLU A 367 8.61 -12.75 8.50
C GLU A 367 9.78 -12.54 7.54
N LYS A 368 10.54 -13.61 7.23
CA LYS A 368 11.63 -13.55 6.25
C LYS A 368 11.10 -13.38 4.84
N ALA A 369 9.99 -14.04 4.51
CA ALA A 369 9.29 -13.86 3.24
C ALA A 369 8.86 -12.40 3.06
N THR A 370 8.25 -11.80 4.09
CA THR A 370 7.89 -10.37 4.12
C THR A 370 9.12 -9.49 3.93
N ALA A 371 10.21 -9.72 4.65
CA ALA A 371 11.43 -8.92 4.54
C ALA A 371 12.04 -8.96 3.13
N ILE A 372 12.02 -10.12 2.46
CA ILE A 372 12.48 -10.27 1.08
C ILE A 372 11.59 -9.46 0.12
N LEU A 373 10.26 -9.59 0.24
CA LEU A 373 9.30 -8.88 -0.59
C LEU A 373 9.42 -7.36 -0.41
N GLU A 374 9.52 -6.87 0.82
CA GLU A 374 9.72 -5.44 1.09
C GLU A 374 11.03 -4.92 0.49
N ALA A 375 12.13 -5.67 0.63
CA ALA A 375 13.43 -5.30 0.06
C ALA A 375 13.37 -5.22 -1.46
N TRP A 376 12.71 -6.20 -2.10
CA TRP A 376 12.50 -6.21 -3.55
C TRP A 376 11.61 -5.05 -4.00
N GLN A 377 10.49 -4.79 -3.31
CA GLN A 377 9.55 -3.71 -3.63
C GLN A 377 10.20 -2.32 -3.52
N ARG A 378 11.02 -2.08 -2.50
CA ARG A 378 11.79 -0.82 -2.38
C ARG A 378 12.76 -0.65 -3.55
N LYS A 379 13.46 -1.72 -3.94
CA LYS A 379 14.40 -1.67 -5.08
C LYS A 379 13.68 -1.52 -6.42
N PHE A 380 12.50 -2.12 -6.57
CA PHE A 380 11.62 -1.96 -7.73
C PHE A 380 11.24 -0.50 -7.96
N VAL A 381 10.78 0.19 -6.92
CA VAL A 381 10.40 1.61 -7.02
C VAL A 381 11.60 2.47 -7.39
N GLU A 382 12.75 2.23 -6.76
CA GLU A 382 13.99 2.96 -7.03
C GLU A 382 14.44 2.81 -8.50
N LEU A 383 14.56 1.58 -8.99
CA LEU A 383 15.08 1.30 -10.34
C LEU A 383 14.10 1.74 -11.43
N ALA A 384 12.80 1.53 -11.23
CA ALA A 384 11.78 1.95 -12.18
C ALA A 384 11.79 3.47 -12.38
N GLN A 385 11.89 4.26 -11.31
CA GLN A 385 11.95 5.72 -11.39
C GLN A 385 13.29 6.23 -11.97
N GLN A 386 14.41 5.55 -11.69
CA GLN A 386 15.74 5.93 -12.23
C GLN A 386 15.93 5.58 -13.71
N SER A 387 15.10 4.69 -14.27
CA SER A 387 15.22 4.20 -15.64
C SER A 387 14.91 5.25 -16.72
N VAL A 388 14.23 6.34 -16.36
CA VAL A 388 13.79 7.40 -17.27
C VAL A 388 14.79 8.55 -17.32
N PRO A 389 15.28 8.94 -18.51
CA PRO A 389 16.10 10.14 -18.65
C PRO A 389 15.32 11.39 -18.23
N GLN A 390 15.94 12.30 -17.47
CA GLN A 390 15.29 13.54 -17.03
C GLN A 390 14.77 14.42 -18.19
N ASN A 391 15.35 14.28 -19.38
CA ASN A 391 15.02 15.02 -20.60
C ASN A 391 13.81 14.48 -21.37
N SER A 392 13.16 13.40 -20.93
CA SER A 392 11.95 12.89 -21.58
C SER A 392 10.79 13.88 -21.46
N SER A 393 9.84 13.87 -22.41
CA SER A 393 8.56 14.59 -22.29
C SER A 393 7.58 13.91 -21.34
N GLN A 394 7.94 12.75 -20.79
CA GLN A 394 7.06 11.88 -20.01
C GLN A 394 7.69 11.53 -18.67
N ASN A 395 6.85 11.22 -17.68
CA ASN A 395 7.22 10.81 -16.34
C ASN A 395 6.76 9.38 -16.06
N ILE A 396 7.50 8.68 -15.20
CA ILE A 396 7.15 7.35 -14.73
C ILE A 396 7.06 7.34 -13.21
N HIS A 397 5.96 6.79 -12.73
CA HIS A 397 5.61 6.68 -11.32
C HIS A 397 5.49 5.20 -10.96
N ALA A 398 6.42 4.72 -10.14
CA ALA A 398 6.34 3.38 -9.56
C ALA A 398 5.73 3.44 -8.17
N PHE A 399 4.85 2.50 -7.87
CA PHE A 399 4.16 2.36 -6.59
C PHE A 399 4.15 0.90 -6.15
N SER A 400 4.35 0.68 -4.85
CA SER A 400 4.33 -0.64 -4.21
C SER A 400 3.50 -0.64 -2.93
N THR A 401 3.09 -1.82 -2.47
CA THR A 401 2.41 -1.99 -1.17
C THR A 401 3.30 -1.51 -0.02
N THR A 402 4.62 -1.77 -0.08
CA THR A 402 5.57 -1.27 0.92
C THR A 402 5.64 0.24 0.94
N THR A 403 5.66 0.91 -0.22
CA THR A 403 5.66 2.39 -0.25
C THR A 403 4.41 3.00 0.36
N LEU A 404 3.24 2.35 0.23
CA LEU A 404 2.02 2.79 0.92
C LEU A 404 2.17 2.71 2.44
N ASN A 405 2.72 1.60 2.94
CA ASN A 405 2.98 1.43 4.37
C ASN A 405 4.02 2.43 4.88
N ASP A 406 5.08 2.70 4.12
CA ASP A 406 6.10 3.69 4.44
C ASP A 406 5.48 5.10 4.49
N ILE A 407 4.57 5.44 3.58
CA ILE A 407 3.79 6.68 3.61
C ILE A 407 2.96 6.77 4.91
N MET A 408 2.21 5.73 5.25
CA MET A 408 1.39 5.70 6.48
C MET A 408 2.24 5.82 7.75
N LYS A 409 3.41 5.16 7.77
CA LYS A 409 4.37 5.26 8.86
C LYS A 409 4.95 6.67 8.97
N SER A 410 5.30 7.31 7.86
CA SER A 410 5.78 8.69 7.85
C SER A 410 4.71 9.70 8.27
N PHE A 411 3.44 9.48 7.92
CA PHE A 411 2.33 10.32 8.39
C PHE A 411 2.07 10.17 9.89
N SER A 412 2.35 8.99 10.42
CA SER A 412 2.18 8.69 11.85
C SER A 412 3.36 9.14 12.70
N ASP A 413 4.50 9.47 12.09
CA ASP A 413 5.70 9.92 12.82
C ASP A 413 5.52 11.34 13.36
N VAL A 414 5.67 11.48 14.67
CA VAL A 414 5.43 12.74 15.38
C VAL A 414 6.74 13.49 15.52
N SER A 415 6.83 14.64 14.85
CA SER A 415 7.99 15.53 14.99
C SER A 415 8.08 16.12 16.41
N VAL A 416 9.00 15.60 17.21
CA VAL A 416 9.27 16.06 18.59
C VAL A 416 9.59 17.55 18.63
N ILE A 417 10.31 18.07 17.62
CA ILE A 417 10.67 19.49 17.51
C ILE A 417 9.42 20.36 17.37
N ARG A 418 8.46 19.96 16.52
CA ARG A 418 7.21 20.71 16.34
C ARG A 418 6.35 20.67 17.60
N VAL A 419 6.30 19.52 18.27
CA VAL A 419 5.57 19.37 19.54
C VAL A 419 6.18 20.24 20.64
N ALA A 420 7.49 20.15 20.85
CA ALA A 420 8.21 20.98 21.83
C ALA A 420 8.08 22.47 21.52
N GLY A 421 8.23 22.86 20.25
CA GLY A 421 8.02 24.25 19.80
C GLY A 421 6.60 24.74 20.08
N GLY A 422 5.59 23.90 19.83
CA GLY A 422 4.20 24.19 20.17
C GLY A 422 3.98 24.41 21.67
N TYR A 423 4.51 23.53 22.53
CA TYR A 423 4.43 23.69 23.98
C TYR A 423 5.18 24.94 24.48
N LEU A 424 6.35 25.25 23.90
CA LEU A 424 7.10 26.46 24.23
C LEU A 424 6.33 27.73 23.85
N LEU A 425 5.68 27.75 22.69
CA LEU A 425 4.80 28.85 22.29
C LEU A 425 3.61 28.99 23.23
N MET A 426 2.97 27.88 23.61
CA MET A 426 1.88 27.87 24.60
C MET A 426 2.29 28.33 25.99
N VAL A 427 3.56 28.20 26.38
CA VAL A 427 4.07 28.72 27.66
C VAL A 427 4.46 30.19 27.54
N ARG A 428 4.94 30.62 26.37
CA ARG A 428 5.33 32.02 26.12
C ARG A 428 4.13 32.96 25.97
N THR A 429 3.04 32.51 25.34
CA THR A 429 1.82 33.32 25.14
C THR A 429 1.09 33.75 26.44
N PRO A 430 0.91 32.90 27.47
CA PRO A 430 0.31 33.32 28.74
C PRO A 430 1.23 34.23 29.55
N VAL A 431 2.56 34.11 29.40
CA VAL A 431 3.51 34.99 30.10
C VAL A 431 3.42 36.43 29.58
N SER A 432 3.19 36.66 28.28
CA SER A 432 2.97 38.03 27.76
C SER A 432 1.66 38.67 28.22
N HIS A 433 0.56 37.91 28.36
CA HIS A 433 -0.70 38.49 28.85
C HIS A 433 -0.71 38.74 30.37
N THR A 434 0.06 37.96 31.15
CA THR A 434 0.11 38.14 32.61
C THR A 434 1.05 39.29 33.01
N ILE A 435 2.11 39.56 32.23
CA ILE A 435 2.99 40.73 32.47
C ILE A 435 2.30 42.05 32.08
N GLY A 436 1.42 42.06 31.08
CA GLY A 436 0.63 43.25 30.72
C GLY A 436 -0.42 43.67 31.76
N LEU A 437 -0.96 42.72 32.54
CA LEU A 437 -1.92 42.99 33.60
C LEU A 437 -1.26 43.36 34.94
N ALA A 438 -0.05 42.89 35.21
CA ALA A 438 0.69 43.27 36.42
C ALA A 438 1.28 44.70 36.35
N MET A 439 1.50 45.26 35.15
CA MET A 439 1.95 46.66 35.01
C MET A 439 0.82 47.69 35.07
N PHE A 440 -0.45 47.28 34.90
CA PHE A 440 -1.61 48.20 34.99
C PHE A 440 -2.23 48.30 36.38
N SER A 441 -1.75 47.54 37.38
CA SER A 441 -2.23 47.62 38.77
C SER A 441 -1.26 48.35 39.71
N SER A 442 -0.30 49.10 39.20
CA SER A 442 0.63 49.92 39.99
C SER A 442 0.81 51.35 39.45
N LEU A 443 -0.23 51.86 38.78
CA LEU A 443 -0.40 53.27 38.43
C LEU A 443 -1.73 53.79 38.97
#